data_AF-A0A1Y4S7T0-F1
#
_entry.id   AF-A0A1Y4S7T0-F1
#
_cell.length_a   1.000
_cell.length_b   1.000
_cell.length_c   1.000
_cell.angle_alpha   90.00
_cell.angle_beta   90.00
_cell.angle_gamma   90.00
#
_symmetry.space_group_name_H-M   'P 1'
#
loop_
_entity.id
_entity.type
_entity.pdbx_description
1 polymer ?
#
loop_
_entity_poly.entity_id
_entity_poly.type
_entity_poly.pdbx_seq_one_letter_code
_entity_poly.pdbx_strand_id
1 'polypeptide(L)'
;SKKHPEIRNRYLRLKKRRGHKKAIIAIARMLLTALYHMLKNGENYNAELYRKSDLPPVDREITVEQAIIIARNQGYKIKSATA
;
A
#
# COMPACT_ATOMS: atom_id res chain seq x y z
N SER A 1 -13.92 10.28 7.47
CA SER A 1 -14.77 11.36 6.91
C SER A 1 -14.81 11.25 5.40
N LYS A 2 -15.89 11.68 4.72
CA LYS A 2 -15.90 11.81 3.25
C LYS A 2 -14.95 12.93 2.77
N LYS A 3 -14.59 13.87 3.66
CA LYS A 3 -13.68 15.02 3.37
C LYS A 3 -12.22 14.63 3.12
N HIS A 4 -11.78 13.51 3.71
CA HIS A 4 -10.37 13.06 3.67
C HIS A 4 -10.32 11.58 3.27
N PRO A 5 -10.58 11.27 1.99
CA PRO A 5 -10.64 9.89 1.50
C PRO A 5 -9.30 9.15 1.62
N GLU A 6 -8.17 9.84 1.47
CA GLU A 6 -6.80 9.31 1.59
C GLU A 6 -6.54 8.70 2.98
N ILE A 7 -6.90 9.41 4.05
CA ILE A 7 -6.74 8.93 5.42
C ILE A 7 -7.71 7.77 5.70
N ARG A 8 -8.98 7.93 5.29
CA ARG A 8 -10.04 6.94 5.54
C ARG A 8 -9.73 5.61 4.86
N ASN A 9 -9.40 5.64 3.57
CA ASN A 9 -9.19 4.42 2.77
C ASN A 9 -7.95 3.67 3.26
N ARG A 10 -6.89 4.40 3.60
CA ARG A 10 -5.68 3.83 4.20
C ARG A 10 -5.97 3.16 5.55
N TYR A 11 -6.73 3.81 6.43
CA TYR A 11 -7.18 3.23 7.70
C TYR A 11 -7.96 1.93 7.48
N LEU A 12 -8.95 1.92 6.58
CA LEU A 12 -9.79 0.74 6.31
C LEU A 12 -8.97 -0.44 5.81
N ARG A 13 -8.02 -0.22 4.89
CA ARG A 13 -7.10 -1.28 4.42
C ARG A 13 -6.18 -1.81 5.51
N LEU A 14 -5.64 -0.93 6.34
CA LEU A 14 -4.78 -1.34 7.46
C LEU A 14 -5.57 -2.12 8.51
N LYS A 15 -6.78 -1.66 8.84
CA LYS A 15 -7.70 -2.34 9.75
C LYS A 15 -8.01 -3.75 9.26
N LYS A 16 -8.33 -3.91 7.97
CA LYS A 16 -8.62 -5.22 7.35
C LYS A 16 -7.42 -6.18 7.43
N ARG A 17 -6.18 -5.70 7.21
CA ARG A 17 -4.98 -6.54 7.16
C ARG A 17 -4.31 -6.81 8.51
N ARG A 18 -4.38 -5.87 9.45
CA ARG A 18 -3.55 -5.86 10.68
C ARG A 18 -4.34 -5.60 11.96
N GLY A 19 -5.64 -5.40 11.87
CA GLY A 19 -6.51 -5.12 13.02
C GLY A 19 -6.58 -3.63 13.38
N HIS A 20 -7.56 -3.30 14.24
CA HIS A 20 -7.94 -1.93 14.56
C HIS A 20 -6.83 -1.11 15.23
N LYS A 21 -6.23 -1.65 16.31
CA LYS A 21 -5.19 -0.94 17.08
C LYS A 21 -3.99 -0.56 16.21
N LYS A 22 -3.50 -1.49 15.38
CA LYS A 22 -2.37 -1.26 14.47
C LYS A 22 -2.70 -0.21 13.41
N ALA A 23 -3.94 -0.18 12.93
CA ALA A 23 -4.39 0.82 11.95
C ALA A 23 -4.39 2.24 12.54
N ILE A 24 -4.86 2.44 13.77
CA ILE A 24 -4.84 3.75 14.43
C ILE A 24 -3.40 4.26 14.56
N ILE A 25 -2.49 3.44 15.10
CA ILE A 25 -1.08 3.81 15.30
C ILE A 25 -0.43 4.21 13.98
N ALA A 26 -0.68 3.45 12.91
CA ALA A 26 -0.12 3.75 11.59
C ALA A 26 -0.64 5.07 10.99
N ILE A 27 -1.92 5.42 11.22
CA ILE A 27 -2.50 6.70 10.78
C ILE A 27 -1.94 7.86 11.61
N ALA A 28 -1.84 7.71 12.94
CA ALA A 28 -1.25 8.73 13.80
C ALA A 28 0.21 9.04 13.39
N ARG A 29 1.02 8.01 13.15
CA ARG A 29 2.41 8.17 12.68
C ARG A 29 2.48 8.93 11.35
N MET A 30 1.59 8.60 10.42
CA MET A 30 1.52 9.27 9.11
C MET A 30 1.23 10.78 9.25
N LEU A 31 0.26 11.13 10.10
CA LEU A 31 -0.12 12.52 10.34
C LEU A 31 0.99 13.30 11.05
N LEU A 32 1.68 12.68 12.00
CA LEU A 32 2.83 13.28 12.67
C LEU A 32 3.96 13.61 11.69
N THR A 33 4.27 12.69 10.76
CA THR A 33 5.26 12.94 9.71
C THR A 33 4.83 14.06 8.78
N ALA A 34 3.55 14.09 8.37
CA ALA A 34 3.02 15.17 7.54
C ALA A 34 3.20 16.53 8.23
N LEU A 35 2.81 16.61 9.50
CA LEU A 35 2.92 17.84 10.30
C LEU A 35 4.36 18.33 10.44
N TYR A 36 5.31 17.41 10.68
CA TYR A 36 6.73 17.76 10.75
C TYR A 36 7.21 18.43 9.45
N HIS A 37 6.89 17.86 8.29
CA HIS A 37 7.33 18.42 7.02
C HIS A 37 6.63 19.74 6.70
N MET A 38 5.35 19.87 7.01
CA MET A 38 4.62 21.14 6.86
C MET A 38 5.28 22.26 7.67
N LEU A 39 5.61 21.99 8.93
CA LEU A 39 6.27 22.97 9.80
C LEU A 39 7.71 23.26 9.40
N LYS A 40 8.46 22.23 8.98
CA LYS A 40 9.87 22.37 8.59
C LYS A 40 10.05 23.14 7.28
N ASN A 41 9.21 22.86 6.28
CA ASN A 41 9.34 23.41 4.94
C ASN A 41 8.45 24.64 4.72
N GLY A 42 7.52 24.93 5.64
CA GLY A 42 6.50 25.96 5.46
C GLY A 42 5.46 25.59 4.39
N GLU A 43 5.30 24.30 4.09
CA GLU A 43 4.42 23.81 3.04
C GLU A 43 3.07 23.37 3.60
N ASN A 44 2.03 23.48 2.77
CA ASN A 44 0.69 23.00 3.13
C ASN A 44 0.59 21.47 3.07
N TYR A 45 -0.40 20.92 3.76
CA TYR A 45 -0.72 19.49 3.69
C TYR A 45 -1.05 19.07 2.26
N ASN A 46 -0.30 18.11 1.72
CA ASN A 46 -0.52 17.57 0.38
C ASN A 46 -1.12 16.15 0.44
N ALA A 47 -2.41 16.03 0.11
CA ALA A 47 -3.13 14.75 0.12
C ALA A 47 -2.68 13.78 -0.99
N GLU A 48 -2.16 14.28 -2.11
CA GLU A 48 -1.77 13.46 -3.27
C GLU A 48 -0.61 12.51 -2.96
N LEU A 49 0.28 12.90 -2.03
CA LEU A 49 1.38 12.05 -1.56
C LEU A 49 0.87 10.73 -0.96
N TYR A 50 -0.27 10.77 -0.28
CA TYR A 50 -0.84 9.60 0.39
C TYR A 50 -1.73 8.78 -0.54
N ARG A 51 -2.32 9.42 -1.55
CA ARG A 51 -3.16 8.79 -2.58
C ARG A 51 -2.38 7.82 -3.48
N LYS A 52 -1.14 8.18 -3.85
CA LYS A 52 -0.28 7.34 -4.73
C LYS A 52 0.19 6.04 -4.07
N SER A 53 0.43 6.04 -2.75
CA SER A 53 0.91 4.86 -2.00
C SER A 53 -0.08 3.69 -1.94
N ASP A 54 -1.32 3.95 -2.36
CA ASP A 54 -2.47 3.12 -2.13
C ASP A 54 -2.87 2.26 -3.34
N LEU A 55 -2.33 2.55 -4.52
CA LEU A 55 -2.58 1.78 -5.73
C LEU A 55 -1.49 0.72 -5.91
N PRO A 56 -1.85 -0.55 -6.17
CA PRO A 56 -0.87 -1.51 -6.68
C PRO A 56 -0.29 -0.95 -8.00
N PRO A 57 0.99 -1.19 -8.30
CA PRO A 57 1.55 -0.84 -9.62
C PRO A 57 0.65 -1.39 -10.71
N VAL A 58 0.22 -0.50 -11.62
CA VAL A 58 -0.78 -0.79 -12.66
C VAL A 58 -0.17 -1.71 -13.72
N ASP A 59 1.07 -1.45 -14.11
CA ASP A 59 1.88 -2.37 -14.90
C ASP A 59 2.84 -3.14 -14.01
N ARG A 60 2.73 -4.46 -14.07
CA ARG A 60 3.68 -5.40 -13.47
C ARG A 60 4.16 -6.31 -14.57
N GLU A 61 5.26 -5.95 -15.20
CA GLU A 61 6.00 -6.86 -16.05
C GLU A 61 6.73 -7.86 -15.15
N ILE A 62 6.58 -9.15 -15.46
CA ILE A 62 7.34 -10.22 -14.80
C ILE A 62 7.92 -11.14 -15.86
N THR A 63 9.16 -11.57 -15.67
CA THR A 63 9.77 -12.56 -16.57
C THR A 63 9.16 -13.94 -16.33
N VAL A 64 9.28 -14.84 -17.32
CA VAL A 64 8.80 -16.22 -17.21
C VAL A 64 9.43 -16.93 -16.00
N GLU A 65 10.72 -16.70 -15.76
CA GLU A 65 11.46 -17.26 -14.61
C GLU A 65 10.89 -16.77 -13.28
N GLN A 66 10.63 -15.47 -13.16
CA GLN A 66 10.01 -14.89 -11.97
C GLN A 66 8.59 -15.43 -11.76
N ALA A 67 7.82 -15.60 -12.82
CA ALA A 67 6.48 -16.18 -12.75
C ALA A 67 6.52 -17.63 -12.21
N ILE A 68 7.48 -18.45 -12.67
CA ILE A 68 7.68 -19.82 -12.17
C ILE A 68 8.02 -19.83 -10.68
N ILE A 69 8.92 -18.94 -10.22
CA ILE A 69 9.30 -18.83 -8.80
C ILE A 69 8.09 -18.43 -7.94
N ILE A 70 7.33 -17.43 -8.37
CA ILE A 70 6.12 -16.95 -7.67
C ILE A 70 5.10 -18.08 -7.54
N ALA A 71 4.85 -18.83 -8.62
CA ALA A 71 3.91 -19.93 -8.62
C ALA A 71 4.35 -21.06 -7.67
N ARG A 72 5.64 -21.43 -7.64
CA ARG A 72 6.16 -22.42 -6.67
C ARG A 72 6.00 -21.95 -5.22
N ASN A 73 6.29 -20.69 -4.93
CA ASN A 73 6.14 -20.13 -3.58
C ASN A 73 4.68 -20.07 -3.12
N GLN A 74 3.72 -20.04 -4.05
CA GLN A 74 2.29 -20.17 -3.78
C GLN A 74 1.81 -21.64 -3.69
N GLY A 75 2.71 -22.61 -3.84
CA GLY A 75 2.42 -24.04 -3.70
C GLY A 75 2.00 -24.74 -5.00
N TYR A 76 2.09 -24.07 -6.16
CA TYR A 76 1.75 -24.69 -7.44
C TYR A 76 2.86 -25.64 -7.91
N LYS A 77 2.46 -26.81 -8.40
CA LYS A 77 3.33 -27.75 -9.10
C LYS A 77 3.31 -27.43 -10.59
N ILE A 78 4.42 -26.88 -11.10
CA ILE A 78 4.59 -26.56 -12.51
C ILE A 78 4.70 -27.88 -13.30
N LYS A 79 3.82 -28.08 -14.28
CA LYS A 79 3.93 -29.16 -15.28
C LYS A 79 4.18 -28.53 -16.65
N SER A 80 4.98 -29.19 -17.49
CA SER A 80 5.07 -28.82 -18.90
C SER A 80 3.71 -29.04 -19.55
N ALA A 81 3.29 -28.12 -20.41
CA ALA A 81 2.12 -28.35 -21.26
C ALA A 81 2.46 -29.53 -22.19
N THR A 82 1.72 -30.62 -22.06
CA THR A 82 1.70 -31.68 -23.07
C THR A 82 1.07 -31.07 -24.32
N ALA A 83 1.87 -30.94 -25.38
CA ALA A 83 1.42 -30.69 -26.74
C ALA A 83 0.72 -31.93 -27.30
#